data_AF-A6QBV5-F1
#
_entry.id   AF-A6QBV5-F1
#
_cell.length_a   1.000
_cell.length_b   1.000
_cell.length_c   1.000
_cell.angle_alpha   90.00
_cell.angle_beta   90.00
_cell.angle_gamma   90.00
#
_symmetry.space_group_name_H-M   'P 1'
#
loop_
_entity.id
_entity.type
_entity.pdbx_description
1 polymer ?
#
loop_
_entity_poly.entity_id
_entity_poly.type
_entity_poly.pdbx_seq_one_letter_code
_entity_poly.pdbx_strand_id
1 'polypeptide(L)'
;MKQIKTIFITLLLTLSANAGWKPLKSLEHYGSKAFTLKKGVVYVELRKYSKTTEMSRLPTVTKNTSVALRIYQSAPRNMNVFSRIPLKEQYAIKKGKYVGLGGSSSWYYNGFMLDSKRKTWRLENIMDVVDMVKPIDTPAELSLVLWLNSDAGEKAEKYSAKYRKSGSGYVVREHHVSHEYNGWKYACGEYIFEYKINVSGKITQKKLIKKRKFKVCGGRVMCSYKNKFEEKI
;
A
#
# COMPACT_ATOMS: atom_id res chain seq x y z
N MET A 1 3.80 -34.52 -37.50
CA MET A 1 2.66 -34.41 -36.55
C MET A 1 3.06 -34.35 -35.06
N LYS A 2 4.04 -35.13 -34.57
CA LYS A 2 4.40 -35.10 -33.13
C LYS A 2 4.97 -33.75 -32.65
N GLN A 3 5.80 -33.08 -33.45
CA GLN A 3 6.37 -31.75 -33.10
C GLN A 3 5.33 -30.62 -33.02
N ILE A 4 4.31 -30.62 -33.89
CA ILE A 4 3.23 -29.60 -33.85
C ILE A 4 2.43 -29.72 -32.56
N LYS A 5 2.14 -30.94 -32.09
CA LYS A 5 1.45 -31.18 -30.81
C LYS A 5 2.26 -30.67 -29.62
N THR A 6 3.58 -30.88 -29.61
CA THR A 6 4.45 -30.40 -28.54
C THR A 6 4.52 -28.86 -28.49
N ILE A 7 4.63 -28.20 -29.65
CA ILE A 7 4.61 -26.73 -29.73
C ILE A 7 3.27 -26.17 -29.23
N PHE A 8 2.15 -26.77 -29.64
CA PHE A 8 0.82 -26.34 -29.20
C PHE A 8 0.61 -26.50 -27.69
N ILE A 9 1.05 -27.60 -27.11
CA ILE A 9 0.98 -27.84 -25.65
C ILE A 9 1.84 -26.83 -24.91
N THR A 10 3.04 -26.53 -25.40
CA THR A 10 3.94 -25.56 -24.78
C THR A 10 3.38 -24.13 -24.88
N LEU A 11 2.74 -23.78 -26.01
CA LEU A 11 2.05 -22.50 -26.21
C LEU A 11 0.81 -22.37 -25.30
N LEU A 12 0.00 -23.42 -25.15
CA LEU A 12 -1.13 -23.43 -24.21
C LEU A 12 -0.68 -23.32 -22.74
N LEU A 13 0.41 -24.00 -22.36
CA LEU A 13 0.97 -23.93 -21.01
C LEU A 13 1.53 -22.54 -20.69
N THR A 14 2.15 -21.87 -21.68
CA THR A 14 2.67 -20.50 -21.50
C THR A 14 1.58 -19.44 -21.51
N LEU A 15 0.52 -19.61 -22.32
CA LEU A 15 -0.67 -18.75 -22.28
C LEU A 15 -1.42 -18.88 -20.95
N SER A 16 -1.59 -20.09 -20.41
CA SER A 16 -2.27 -20.32 -19.13
C SER A 16 -1.50 -19.79 -17.92
N ALA A 17 -0.16 -19.81 -17.95
CA ALA A 17 0.68 -19.30 -16.86
C ALA A 17 0.60 -17.76 -16.69
N ASN A 18 0.31 -17.02 -17.77
CA ASN A 18 0.10 -15.57 -17.76
C ASN A 18 -1.38 -15.16 -17.84
N ALA A 19 -2.30 -16.09 -18.13
CA ALA A 19 -3.72 -15.80 -18.26
C ALA A 19 -4.30 -15.19 -16.97
N GLY A 20 -4.98 -14.05 -17.13
CA GLY A 20 -5.78 -13.42 -16.09
C GLY A 20 -5.04 -12.45 -15.15
N TRP A 21 -3.71 -12.32 -15.26
CA TRP A 21 -2.99 -11.28 -14.51
C TRP A 21 -3.13 -9.92 -15.17
N LYS A 22 -3.65 -8.95 -14.44
CA LYS A 22 -3.77 -7.54 -14.85
C LYS A 22 -2.81 -6.69 -14.02
N PRO A 23 -2.17 -5.66 -14.60
CA PRO A 23 -1.38 -4.71 -13.82
C PRO A 23 -2.30 -3.99 -12.82
N LEU A 24 -1.83 -3.85 -11.59
CA LEU A 24 -2.48 -3.03 -10.57
C LEU A 24 -1.74 -1.71 -10.48
N LYS A 25 -2.44 -0.62 -10.80
CA LYS A 25 -1.89 0.73 -10.65
C LYS A 25 -1.82 1.08 -9.17
N SER A 26 -0.90 1.98 -8.84
CA SER A 26 -0.76 2.53 -7.49
C SER A 26 -1.98 3.37 -7.10
N LEU A 27 -2.11 3.63 -5.79
CA LEU A 27 -3.28 4.29 -5.23
C LEU A 27 -3.45 5.72 -5.79
N GLU A 28 -2.34 6.44 -6.00
CA GLU A 28 -2.36 7.82 -6.53
C GLU A 28 -2.87 7.93 -7.97
N HIS A 29 -2.95 6.82 -8.70
CA HIS A 29 -3.52 6.82 -10.05
C HIS A 29 -5.05 6.93 -10.04
N TYR A 30 -5.70 6.56 -8.94
CA TYR A 30 -7.16 6.50 -8.87
C TYR A 30 -7.72 7.80 -8.30
N GLY A 31 -8.58 8.45 -9.08
CA GLY A 31 -9.35 9.60 -8.61
C GLY A 31 -10.37 9.21 -7.54
N SER A 32 -10.89 10.20 -6.82
CA SER A 32 -11.83 10.02 -5.70
C SER A 32 -13.10 9.25 -6.03
N LYS A 33 -13.55 9.31 -7.29
CA LYS A 33 -14.75 8.64 -7.81
C LYS A 33 -14.52 7.19 -8.27
N ALA A 34 -13.27 6.71 -8.24
CA ALA A 34 -12.94 5.34 -8.65
C ALA A 34 -13.33 4.27 -7.63
N PHE A 35 -13.79 4.69 -6.44
CA PHE A 35 -14.16 3.83 -5.33
C PHE A 35 -15.67 3.88 -5.09
N THR A 36 -16.23 2.78 -4.64
CA THR A 36 -17.62 2.72 -4.21
C THR A 36 -17.70 2.87 -2.69
N LEU A 37 -18.37 3.91 -2.20
CA LEU A 37 -18.60 4.06 -0.77
C LEU A 37 -19.81 3.23 -0.33
N LYS A 38 -19.73 2.65 0.88
CA LYS A 38 -20.86 1.96 1.50
C LYS A 38 -22.02 2.94 1.72
N LYS A 39 -23.25 2.41 1.76
CA LYS A 39 -24.46 3.18 2.04
C LYS A 39 -24.32 3.96 3.36
N GLY A 40 -24.71 5.24 3.34
CA GLY A 40 -24.64 6.13 4.50
C GLY A 40 -23.30 6.83 4.68
N VAL A 41 -22.28 6.53 3.86
CA VAL A 41 -21.00 7.24 3.85
C VAL A 41 -20.95 8.21 2.67
N VAL A 42 -20.63 9.47 2.96
CA VAL A 42 -20.59 10.54 1.97
C VAL A 42 -19.16 10.82 1.53
N TYR A 43 -18.23 10.78 2.48
CA TYR A 43 -16.85 11.21 2.25
C TYR A 43 -15.90 10.47 3.19
N VAL A 44 -14.76 10.03 2.65
CA VAL A 44 -13.63 9.51 3.44
C VAL A 44 -12.38 10.30 3.06
N GLU A 45 -11.61 10.70 4.07
CA GLU A 45 -10.33 11.37 3.88
C GLU A 45 -9.24 10.66 4.69
N LEU A 46 -8.12 10.37 4.02
CA LEU A 46 -6.89 9.92 4.68
C LEU A 46 -5.89 11.08 4.66
N ARG A 47 -5.40 11.45 5.85
CA ARG A 47 -4.42 12.53 6.01
C ARG A 47 -3.09 11.94 6.47
N LYS A 48 -2.00 12.42 5.87
CA LYS A 48 -0.64 12.12 6.27
C LYS A 48 -0.12 13.20 7.20
N TYR A 49 0.49 12.79 8.29
CA TYR A 49 1.33 13.62 9.15
C TYR A 49 2.73 13.03 9.14
N SER A 50 3.73 13.83 8.81
CA SER A 50 5.13 13.41 8.84
C SER A 50 5.97 14.33 9.72
N LYS A 51 6.92 13.72 10.43
CA LYS A 51 7.89 14.39 11.29
C LYS A 51 9.28 13.98 10.85
N THR A 52 10.08 14.92 10.36
CA THR A 52 11.48 14.69 10.00
C THR A 52 12.36 15.41 11.00
N THR A 53 13.26 14.67 11.63
CA THR A 53 14.31 15.17 12.52
C THR A 53 15.63 15.09 11.77
N GLU A 54 16.26 16.23 11.52
CA GLU A 54 17.59 16.30 10.93
C GLU A 54 18.64 16.29 12.03
N MET A 55 19.68 15.45 11.89
CA MET A 55 20.82 15.47 12.79
C MET A 55 21.81 16.53 12.33
N SER A 56 21.82 17.67 13.02
CA SER A 56 22.85 18.70 12.94
C SER A 56 23.31 19.05 14.36
N ARG A 57 24.23 20.01 14.53
CA ARG A 57 24.61 20.54 15.85
C ARG A 57 23.39 21.05 16.64
N LEU A 58 22.32 21.47 15.95
CA LEU A 58 21.04 21.86 16.53
C LEU A 58 19.91 21.07 15.84
N PRO A 59 19.42 19.98 16.44
CA PRO A 59 18.40 19.13 15.83
C PRO A 59 17.16 19.93 15.43
N THR A 60 16.82 19.90 14.15
CA THR A 60 15.63 20.57 13.62
C THR A 60 14.54 19.55 13.37
N VAL A 61 13.30 19.89 13.74
CA VAL A 61 12.13 19.03 13.54
C VAL A 61 11.16 19.71 12.58
N THR A 62 11.06 19.16 11.39
CA THR A 62 10.09 19.60 10.37
C THR A 62 8.84 18.74 10.45
N LYS A 63 7.67 19.38 10.53
CA LYS A 63 6.37 18.72 10.55
C LYS A 63 5.57 19.11 9.31
N ASN A 64 5.12 18.11 8.55
CA ASN A 64 4.29 18.33 7.37
C ASN A 64 2.96 17.58 7.51
N THR A 65 1.89 18.21 7.04
CA THR A 65 0.56 17.59 6.95
C THR A 65 0.04 17.69 5.54
N SER A 66 -0.50 16.60 5.00
CA SER A 66 -1.12 16.58 3.68
C SER A 66 -2.34 15.68 3.65
N VAL A 67 -3.19 15.87 2.65
CA VAL A 67 -4.25 14.92 2.32
C VAL A 67 -3.67 13.89 1.37
N ALA A 68 -3.70 12.62 1.76
CA ALA A 68 -3.17 11.51 0.98
C ALA A 68 -4.22 10.91 0.05
N LEU A 69 -5.46 10.82 0.51
CA LEU A 69 -6.56 10.28 -0.29
C LEU A 69 -7.89 10.94 0.10
N ARG A 70 -8.73 11.13 -0.91
CA ARG A 70 -10.13 11.53 -0.75
C ARG A 70 -10.99 10.55 -1.54
N ILE A 71 -12.07 10.09 -0.92
CA ILE A 71 -13.04 9.19 -1.55
C ILE A 71 -14.43 9.81 -1.42
N TYR A 72 -15.11 10.00 -2.56
CA TYR A 72 -16.48 10.48 -2.61
C TYR A 72 -17.11 10.20 -3.98
N GLN A 73 -18.42 9.97 -3.98
CA GLN A 73 -19.20 9.90 -5.23
C GLN A 73 -19.58 11.31 -5.71
N SER A 74 -20.02 12.16 -4.78
CA SER A 74 -20.30 13.58 -4.98
C SER A 74 -19.49 14.40 -3.98
N ALA A 75 -18.82 15.45 -4.47
CA ALA A 75 -17.98 16.27 -3.60
C ALA A 75 -18.85 16.95 -2.53
N PRO A 76 -18.53 16.82 -1.23
CA PRO A 76 -19.23 17.59 -0.21
C PRO A 76 -19.02 19.09 -0.45
N ARG A 77 -20.04 19.90 -0.13
CA ARG A 77 -19.95 21.38 -0.22
C ARG A 77 -18.74 21.97 0.51
N ASN A 78 -18.31 21.32 1.59
CA ASN A 78 -17.11 21.69 2.34
C ASN A 78 -16.12 20.52 2.39
N MET A 79 -15.07 20.61 1.57
CA MET A 79 -13.97 19.62 1.52
C MET A 79 -13.02 19.72 2.72
N ASN A 80 -13.12 20.78 3.53
CA ASN A 80 -12.27 21.06 4.68
C ASN A 80 -12.92 20.65 6.02
N VAL A 81 -13.95 19.79 5.97
CA VAL A 81 -14.71 19.35 7.15
C VAL A 81 -13.84 18.72 8.25
N PHE A 82 -12.69 18.12 7.88
CA PHE A 82 -11.76 17.53 8.84
C PHE A 82 -10.55 18.41 9.17
N SER A 83 -10.44 19.62 8.61
CA SER A 83 -9.26 20.49 8.75
C SER A 83 -8.96 20.82 10.22
N ARG A 84 -10.02 21.00 11.03
CA ARG A 84 -9.95 21.30 12.47
C ARG A 84 -9.71 20.07 13.36
N ILE A 85 -9.78 18.86 12.81
CA ILE A 85 -9.56 17.64 13.60
C ILE A 85 -8.05 17.42 13.73
N PRO A 86 -7.49 17.40 14.95
CA PRO A 86 -6.07 17.22 15.15
C PRO A 86 -5.64 15.81 14.76
N LEU A 87 -4.53 15.73 14.03
CA LEU A 87 -3.82 14.49 13.72
C LEU A 87 -3.05 14.08 14.97
N LYS A 88 -3.26 12.85 15.46
CA LYS A 88 -2.50 12.33 16.60
C LYS A 88 -1.91 10.98 16.23
N GLU A 89 -0.67 10.74 16.65
CA GLU A 89 0.08 9.52 16.34
C GLU A 89 -0.59 8.26 16.89
N GLN A 90 -1.25 8.37 18.06
CA GLN A 90 -1.96 7.27 18.72
C GLN A 90 -3.17 6.74 17.93
N TYR A 91 -3.72 7.54 17.03
CA TYR A 91 -4.87 7.18 16.19
C TYR A 91 -4.46 6.88 14.74
N ALA A 92 -3.17 6.65 14.50
CA ALA A 92 -2.68 6.37 13.17
C ALA A 92 -3.09 4.95 12.73
N ILE A 93 -3.88 4.85 11.67
CA ILE A 93 -4.28 3.59 11.04
C ILE A 93 -3.11 2.88 10.34
N LYS A 94 -2.13 3.67 9.87
CA LYS A 94 -0.91 3.20 9.22
C LYS A 94 0.22 4.14 9.62
N LYS A 95 1.38 3.59 9.96
CA LYS A 95 2.54 4.39 10.35
C LYS A 95 3.83 3.73 9.89
N GLY A 96 4.87 4.54 9.73
CA GLY A 96 6.20 4.05 9.44
C GLY A 96 7.25 5.01 9.98
N LYS A 97 8.46 4.50 10.08
CA LYS A 97 9.62 5.26 10.51
C LYS A 97 10.81 4.87 9.64
N TYR A 98 11.61 5.88 9.36
CA TYR A 98 12.89 5.82 8.72
C TYR A 98 13.93 6.41 9.67
N VAL A 99 15.07 5.74 9.79
CA VAL A 99 16.22 6.22 10.56
C VAL A 99 17.46 6.00 9.70
N GLY A 100 18.23 7.07 9.51
CA GLY A 100 19.53 7.03 8.86
C GLY A 100 20.55 7.83 9.66
N LEU A 101 21.81 7.83 9.20
CA LEU A 101 22.92 8.52 9.87
C LEU A 101 22.73 10.05 9.93
N GLY A 102 21.97 10.63 8.99
CA GLY A 102 21.70 12.07 8.91
C GLY A 102 20.39 12.53 9.54
N GLY A 103 19.60 11.63 10.14
CA GLY A 103 18.29 11.97 10.70
C GLY A 103 17.28 10.85 10.69
N SER A 104 16.07 11.16 11.16
CA SER A 104 14.95 10.21 11.17
C SER A 104 13.69 10.86 10.63
N SER A 105 12.86 10.13 9.91
CA SER A 105 11.54 10.58 9.48
C SER A 105 10.49 9.58 9.95
N SER A 106 9.41 10.04 10.58
CA SER A 106 8.23 9.21 10.85
C SER A 106 7.03 9.77 10.12
N TRP A 107 6.11 8.87 9.75
CA TRP A 107 4.86 9.24 9.13
C TRP A 107 3.70 8.45 9.72
N TYR A 108 2.54 9.09 9.72
CA TYR A 108 1.32 8.60 10.34
C TYR A 108 0.14 8.97 9.44
N TYR A 109 -0.70 7.99 9.12
CA TYR A 109 -1.94 8.18 8.40
C TYR A 109 -3.11 8.11 9.36
N ASN A 110 -3.97 9.12 9.34
CA ASN A 110 -5.23 9.14 10.08
C ASN A 110 -6.39 9.09 9.08
N GLY A 111 -7.44 8.32 9.40
CA GLY A 111 -8.64 8.24 8.57
C GLY A 111 -9.82 8.96 9.20
N PHE A 112 -10.63 9.59 8.36
CA PHE A 112 -11.85 10.29 8.75
C PHE A 112 -12.99 9.96 7.79
N MET A 113 -14.22 9.94 8.32
CA MET A 113 -15.43 9.68 7.56
C MET A 113 -16.50 10.74 7.88
N LEU A 114 -17.24 11.17 6.86
CA LEU A 114 -18.45 11.96 6.97
C LEU A 114 -19.63 11.08 6.56
N ASP A 115 -20.60 10.94 7.45
CA ASP A 115 -21.82 10.18 7.14
C ASP A 115 -22.89 11.05 6.46
N SER A 116 -23.97 10.40 6.04
CA SER A 116 -25.12 11.05 5.40
C SER A 116 -25.89 12.00 6.34
N LYS A 117 -25.71 11.87 7.66
CA LYS A 117 -26.27 12.78 8.67
C LYS A 117 -25.33 13.94 8.99
N ARG A 118 -24.25 14.13 8.20
CA ARG A 118 -23.22 15.17 8.37
C ARG A 118 -22.39 15.03 9.64
N LYS A 119 -22.44 13.88 10.31
CA LYS A 119 -21.58 13.62 11.47
C LYS A 119 -20.22 13.12 10.99
N THR A 120 -19.19 13.61 11.66
CA THR A 120 -17.80 13.24 11.40
C THR A 120 -17.37 12.13 12.35
N TRP A 121 -16.56 11.22 11.83
CA TRP A 121 -16.05 10.06 12.54
C TRP A 121 -14.56 9.94 12.28
N ARG A 122 -13.81 9.54 13.32
CA ARG A 122 -12.42 9.12 13.18
C ARG A 122 -12.42 7.62 12.94
N LEU A 123 -11.60 7.16 12.01
CA LEU A 123 -11.36 5.75 11.74
C LEU A 123 -10.14 5.34 12.56
N GLU A 124 -10.25 4.27 13.33
CA GLU A 124 -9.28 3.89 14.37
C GLU A 124 -8.31 2.82 13.88
N ASN A 125 -8.71 2.02 12.89
CA ASN A 125 -7.89 0.96 12.33
C ASN A 125 -8.02 0.84 10.80
N ILE A 126 -7.18 -0.01 10.20
CA ILE A 126 -7.19 -0.27 8.75
C ILE A 126 -8.55 -0.79 8.29
N MET A 127 -9.16 -1.69 9.06
CA MET A 127 -10.44 -2.31 8.68
C MET A 127 -11.57 -1.31 8.68
N ASP A 128 -11.57 -0.31 9.56
CA ASP A 128 -12.57 0.76 9.51
C ASP A 128 -12.54 1.50 8.17
N VAL A 129 -11.35 1.71 7.58
CA VAL A 129 -11.23 2.33 6.25
C VAL A 129 -11.72 1.38 5.16
N VAL A 130 -11.28 0.12 5.21
CA VAL A 130 -11.68 -0.91 4.23
C VAL A 130 -13.19 -1.09 4.23
N ASP A 131 -13.83 -1.10 5.42
CA ASP A 131 -15.28 -1.21 5.60
C ASP A 131 -16.05 -0.11 4.86
N MET A 132 -15.46 1.07 4.66
CA MET A 132 -16.10 2.16 3.93
C MET A 132 -16.23 1.90 2.43
N VAL A 133 -15.43 0.98 1.90
CA VAL A 133 -15.38 0.67 0.46
C VAL A 133 -15.71 -0.78 0.13
N LYS A 134 -16.33 -1.51 1.07
CA LYS A 134 -16.78 -2.89 0.82
C LYS A 134 -18.05 -2.93 -0.05
N PRO A 135 -18.23 -3.99 -0.85
CA PRO A 135 -17.28 -5.08 -1.11
C PRO A 135 -16.09 -4.62 -1.97
N ILE A 136 -14.94 -5.30 -1.84
CA ILE A 136 -13.78 -5.04 -2.69
C ILE A 136 -14.02 -5.70 -4.04
N ASP A 137 -14.42 -4.90 -5.02
CA ASP A 137 -14.81 -5.39 -6.35
C ASP A 137 -14.13 -4.64 -7.49
N THR A 138 -13.44 -3.55 -7.20
CA THR A 138 -12.69 -2.76 -8.18
C THR A 138 -11.17 -2.78 -7.95
N PRO A 139 -10.36 -2.49 -8.98
CA PRO A 139 -8.91 -2.35 -8.81
C PRO A 139 -8.50 -1.20 -7.89
N ALA A 140 -9.29 -0.12 -7.81
CA ALA A 140 -9.04 1.00 -6.92
C ALA A 140 -9.18 0.59 -5.45
N GLU A 141 -10.27 -0.09 -5.10
CA GLU A 141 -10.51 -0.65 -3.77
C GLU A 141 -9.42 -1.66 -3.38
N LEU A 142 -9.02 -2.53 -4.31
CA LEU A 142 -7.93 -3.48 -4.11
C LEU A 142 -6.59 -2.76 -3.86
N SER A 143 -6.30 -1.70 -4.62
CA SER A 143 -5.10 -0.87 -4.43
C SER A 143 -5.09 -0.18 -3.06
N LEU A 144 -6.25 0.27 -2.56
CA LEU A 144 -6.37 0.84 -1.22
C LEU A 144 -6.05 -0.20 -0.14
N VAL A 145 -6.62 -1.41 -0.24
CA VAL A 145 -6.34 -2.50 0.72
C VAL A 145 -4.84 -2.80 0.76
N LEU A 146 -4.19 -2.93 -0.40
CA LEU A 146 -2.74 -3.17 -0.45
C LEU A 146 -1.94 -2.02 0.12
N TRP A 147 -2.26 -0.78 -0.25
CA TRP A 147 -1.55 0.39 0.26
C TRP A 147 -1.66 0.52 1.78
N LEU A 148 -2.81 0.19 2.37
CA LEU A 148 -2.99 0.18 3.83
C LEU A 148 -2.10 -0.88 4.50
N ASN A 149 -1.95 -2.06 3.89
CA ASN A 149 -1.29 -3.23 4.48
C ASN A 149 0.16 -3.46 4.03
N SER A 150 0.66 -2.69 3.06
CA SER A 150 2.00 -2.82 2.49
C SER A 150 2.70 -1.46 2.42
N ASP A 151 4.01 -1.45 2.61
CA ASP A 151 4.83 -0.26 2.46
C ASP A 151 5.44 -0.14 1.05
N ALA A 152 5.21 -1.11 0.15
CA ALA A 152 5.83 -1.12 -1.17
C ALA A 152 5.50 0.12 -1.99
N GLY A 153 4.24 0.56 -2.00
CA GLY A 153 3.82 1.76 -2.73
C GLY A 153 4.35 3.07 -2.14
N GLU A 154 4.59 3.12 -0.82
CA GLU A 154 5.13 4.32 -0.16
C GLU A 154 6.62 4.49 -0.41
N LYS A 155 7.32 3.35 -0.55
CA LYS A 155 8.77 3.33 -0.65
C LYS A 155 9.18 3.35 -2.12
N ALA A 156 8.58 2.52 -2.99
CA ALA A 156 9.05 2.27 -4.34
C ALA A 156 9.13 3.51 -5.25
N GLU A 157 10.26 3.70 -5.95
CA GLU A 157 10.36 4.66 -7.06
C GLU A 157 9.45 4.26 -8.23
N LYS A 158 9.23 2.95 -8.37
CA LYS A 158 8.29 2.37 -9.34
C LYS A 158 7.46 1.30 -8.65
N TYR A 159 6.24 1.64 -8.28
CA TYR A 159 5.27 0.66 -7.80
C TYR A 159 4.96 -0.35 -8.91
N SER A 160 5.09 -1.65 -8.58
CA SER A 160 4.73 -2.71 -9.51
C SER A 160 3.97 -3.79 -8.76
N ALA A 161 2.68 -3.88 -9.06
CA ALA A 161 1.84 -4.97 -8.64
C ALA A 161 1.00 -5.48 -9.81
N LYS A 162 0.58 -6.73 -9.73
CA LYS A 162 -0.39 -7.32 -10.63
C LYS A 162 -1.39 -8.14 -9.84
N TYR A 163 -2.61 -8.24 -10.34
CA TYR A 163 -3.69 -8.93 -9.67
C TYR A 163 -4.44 -9.86 -10.64
N ARG A 164 -5.15 -10.83 -10.09
CA ARG A 164 -6.16 -11.61 -10.79
C ARG A 164 -7.36 -11.83 -9.88
N LYS A 165 -8.57 -11.87 -10.44
CA LYS A 165 -9.78 -12.21 -9.69
C LYS A 165 -9.79 -13.72 -9.41
N SER A 166 -10.29 -14.09 -8.25
CA SER A 166 -10.52 -15.47 -7.80
C SER A 166 -11.94 -15.55 -7.24
N GLY A 167 -12.53 -16.75 -7.15
CA GLY A 167 -13.91 -16.90 -6.67
C GLY A 167 -14.17 -16.27 -5.29
N SER A 168 -13.15 -16.20 -4.43
CA SER A 168 -13.24 -15.63 -3.08
C SER A 168 -12.75 -14.17 -2.95
N GLY A 169 -12.34 -13.51 -4.05
CA GLY A 169 -11.76 -12.16 -4.04
C GLY A 169 -10.61 -12.00 -5.04
N TYR A 170 -9.42 -11.64 -4.58
CA TYR A 170 -8.25 -11.35 -5.41
C TYR A 170 -7.00 -12.10 -4.98
N VAL A 171 -6.16 -12.41 -5.96
CA VAL A 171 -4.75 -12.77 -5.74
C VAL A 171 -3.90 -11.66 -6.32
N VAL A 172 -2.97 -11.13 -5.53
CA VAL A 172 -2.09 -10.03 -5.91
C VAL A 172 -0.64 -10.49 -5.80
N ARG A 173 0.21 -10.12 -6.77
CA ARG A 173 1.66 -10.18 -6.66
C ARG A 173 2.22 -8.76 -6.63
N GLU A 174 2.85 -8.40 -5.53
CA GLU A 174 3.44 -7.07 -5.32
C GLU A 174 4.96 -7.19 -5.28
N HIS A 175 5.64 -6.33 -6.04
CA HIS A 175 7.08 -6.26 -6.09
C HIS A 175 7.59 -5.25 -5.06
N HIS A 176 8.46 -5.72 -4.16
CA HIS A 176 9.13 -4.94 -3.14
C HIS A 176 10.59 -4.83 -3.54
N VAL A 177 10.98 -3.64 -3.98
CA VAL A 177 12.38 -3.33 -4.34
C VAL A 177 13.04 -2.63 -3.16
N SER A 178 14.29 -2.99 -2.88
CA SER A 178 15.09 -2.21 -1.95
C SER A 178 15.45 -0.85 -2.54
N HIS A 179 15.20 0.20 -1.79
CA HIS A 179 15.67 1.54 -2.14
C HIS A 179 17.18 1.63 -2.13
N GLU A 180 17.72 2.35 -3.10
CA GLU A 180 19.07 2.90 -3.08
C GLU A 180 18.92 4.42 -2.94
N TYR A 181 19.27 4.98 -1.79
CA TYR A 181 19.31 6.44 -1.62
C TYR A 181 20.72 6.81 -1.17
N ASN A 182 21.42 7.62 -1.98
CA ASN A 182 22.81 8.01 -1.74
C ASN A 182 23.75 6.81 -1.47
N GLY A 183 23.60 5.71 -2.24
CA GLY A 183 24.41 4.49 -2.11
C GLY A 183 24.02 3.53 -0.98
N TRP A 184 23.00 3.85 -0.18
CA TRP A 184 22.51 2.98 0.89
C TRP A 184 21.32 2.14 0.45
N LYS A 185 21.44 0.80 0.60
CA LYS A 185 20.37 -0.16 0.26
C LYS A 185 19.54 -0.55 1.48
N TYR A 186 18.26 -0.17 1.51
CA TYR A 186 17.37 -0.34 2.68
C TYR A 186 16.73 -1.74 2.82
N ALA A 187 16.95 -2.60 1.82
CA ALA A 187 16.69 -4.02 1.88
C ALA A 187 17.74 -4.75 1.03
N CYS A 188 18.09 -5.99 1.36
CA CYS A 188 19.17 -6.68 0.64
C CYS A 188 18.65 -7.41 -0.62
N GLY A 189 17.68 -6.86 -1.36
CA GLY A 189 17.13 -7.57 -2.51
C GLY A 189 15.81 -7.08 -3.08
N GLU A 190 15.39 -7.77 -4.14
CA GLU A 190 14.05 -7.71 -4.72
C GLU A 190 13.22 -8.87 -4.15
N TYR A 191 12.00 -8.59 -3.71
CA TYR A 191 11.08 -9.56 -3.16
C TYR A 191 9.75 -9.46 -3.89
N ILE A 192 9.15 -10.59 -4.21
CA ILE A 192 7.78 -10.63 -4.72
C ILE A 192 6.94 -11.36 -3.69
N PHE A 193 5.94 -10.67 -3.15
CA PHE A 193 4.94 -11.24 -2.25
C PHE A 193 3.65 -11.51 -3.02
N GLU A 194 3.05 -12.67 -2.78
CA GLU A 194 1.71 -13.01 -3.21
C GLU A 194 0.74 -12.86 -2.03
N TYR A 195 -0.33 -12.10 -2.23
CA TYR A 195 -1.40 -11.88 -1.26
C TYR A 195 -2.69 -12.50 -1.77
N LYS A 196 -3.42 -13.18 -0.88
CA LYS A 196 -4.85 -13.49 -1.11
C LYS A 196 -5.68 -12.52 -0.30
N ILE A 197 -6.57 -11.81 -0.97
CA ILE A 197 -7.45 -10.79 -0.40
C ILE A 197 -8.88 -11.22 -0.69
N ASN A 198 -9.71 -11.34 0.33
CA ASN A 198 -11.11 -11.70 0.11
C ASN A 198 -11.97 -10.48 -0.27
N VAL A 199 -13.24 -10.70 -0.61
CA VAL A 199 -14.19 -9.62 -0.95
C VAL A 199 -14.43 -8.63 0.21
N SER A 200 -14.12 -9.02 1.45
CA SER A 200 -14.16 -8.12 2.61
C SER A 200 -12.82 -7.40 2.84
N GLY A 201 -11.90 -7.43 1.88
CA GLY A 201 -10.62 -6.72 1.96
C GLY A 201 -9.65 -7.24 3.01
N LYS A 202 -9.92 -8.40 3.63
CA LYS A 202 -9.00 -9.05 4.56
C LYS A 202 -7.92 -9.79 3.77
N ILE A 203 -6.66 -9.57 4.13
CA ILE A 203 -5.55 -10.41 3.67
C ILE A 203 -5.65 -11.75 4.40
N THR A 204 -5.99 -12.81 3.67
CA THR A 204 -6.12 -14.17 4.20
C THR A 204 -4.83 -14.98 4.07
N GLN A 205 -3.93 -14.56 3.18
CA GLN A 205 -2.63 -15.18 3.00
C GLN A 205 -1.62 -14.15 2.50
N LYS A 206 -0.38 -14.21 3.01
CA LYS A 206 0.79 -13.51 2.48
C LYS A 206 1.91 -14.53 2.29
N LYS A 207 2.43 -14.67 1.07
CA LYS A 207 3.46 -15.65 0.73
C LYS A 207 4.60 -14.98 -0.04
N LEU A 208 5.84 -15.16 0.41
CA LEU A 208 7.01 -14.79 -0.39
C LEU A 208 7.17 -15.80 -1.54
N ILE A 209 7.13 -15.33 -2.79
CA ILE A 209 7.20 -16.21 -3.98
C ILE A 209 8.52 -16.08 -4.75
N LYS A 210 9.22 -14.95 -4.61
CA LYS A 210 10.54 -14.75 -5.20
C LYS A 210 11.38 -13.87 -4.30
N LYS A 211 12.66 -14.22 -4.14
CA LYS A 211 13.67 -13.42 -3.46
C LYS A 211 14.92 -13.40 -4.31
N ARG A 212 15.39 -12.22 -4.69
CA ARG A 212 16.67 -12.02 -5.34
C ARG A 212 17.51 -11.14 -4.43
N LYS A 213 18.56 -11.71 -3.84
CA LYS A 213 19.51 -10.91 -3.04
C LYS A 213 20.38 -10.09 -3.98
N PHE A 214 20.61 -8.82 -3.66
CA PHE A 214 21.67 -8.07 -4.32
C PHE A 214 23.03 -8.57 -3.83
N LYS A 215 23.95 -8.90 -4.74
CA LYS A 215 25.37 -9.07 -4.38
C LYS A 215 25.91 -7.68 -4.04
N VAL A 216 26.32 -7.49 -2.79
CA VAL A 216 27.00 -6.27 -2.37
C VAL A 216 28.45 -6.39 -2.83
N CYS A 217 28.85 -5.62 -3.84
CA CYS A 217 30.25 -5.52 -4.24
C CYS A 217 30.94 -4.50 -3.32
N GLY A 218 31.85 -4.97 -2.45
CA GLY A 218 32.83 -4.14 -1.74
C GLY A 218 32.27 -3.09 -0.75
N GLY A 219 32.11 -3.47 0.52
CA GLY A 219 31.86 -2.53 1.62
C GLY A 219 30.69 -2.95 2.51
N ARG A 220 30.86 -2.83 3.84
CA ARG A 220 29.87 -3.22 4.86
C ARG A 220 28.63 -2.33 4.79
N VAL A 221 27.68 -2.65 3.91
CA VAL A 221 26.32 -2.13 4.01
C VAL A 221 25.60 -2.97 5.07
N MET A 222 25.42 -2.41 6.27
CA MET A 222 24.60 -3.02 7.31
C MET A 222 23.14 -3.00 6.86
N CYS A 223 22.62 -4.15 6.43
CA CYS A 223 21.19 -4.32 6.24
C CYS A 223 20.47 -4.20 7.60
N SER A 224 19.78 -3.08 7.84
CA SER A 224 19.07 -2.81 9.10
C SER A 224 17.72 -3.57 9.24
N TYR A 225 17.24 -4.24 8.19
CA TYR A 225 16.03 -5.05 8.28
C TYR A 225 16.34 -6.44 8.84
N LYS A 226 16.19 -6.62 10.16
CA LYS A 226 15.80 -7.93 10.71
C LYS A 226 14.55 -8.36 9.94
N ASN A 227 14.62 -9.49 9.23
CA ASN A 227 13.51 -10.05 8.46
C ASN A 227 12.31 -10.35 9.38
N LYS A 228 11.44 -9.37 9.60
CA LYS A 228 10.09 -9.57 10.17
C LYS A 228 9.10 -10.18 9.17
N PHE A 229 9.61 -10.73 8.05
CA PHE A 229 8.78 -11.34 7.01
C PHE A 229 8.43 -12.81 7.27
N GLU A 230 8.92 -13.38 8.38
CA GLU A 230 8.58 -14.73 8.86
C GLU A 230 7.57 -14.72 10.01
N GLU A 231 6.95 -13.58 10.34
CA GLU A 231 5.79 -13.56 11.24
C GLU A 231 4.58 -14.14 10.48
N LYS A 232 4.25 -15.39 10.85
CA LYS A 232 3.08 -16.17 10.45
C LYS A 232 1.81 -15.30 10.46
N ILE A 233 1.07 -15.34 9.35
CA ILE A 233 -0.39 -15.15 9.35
C ILE A 233 -1.00 -16.53 9.58
#